data_AF-A0AAC9ACC8-F1
#
_entry.id   AF-A0AAC9ACC8-F1
#
_cell.length_a   1.000
_cell.length_b   1.000
_cell.length_c   1.000
_cell.angle_alpha   90.00
_cell.angle_beta   90.00
_cell.angle_gamma   90.00
#
_symmetry.space_group_name_H-M   'P 1'
#
loop_
_entity.id
_entity.type
_entity.pdbx_description
1 polymer ?
#
loop_
_entity_poly.entity_id
_entity_poly.type
_entity_poly.pdbx_seq_one_letter_code
_entity_poly.pdbx_strand_id
1 'polypeptide(L)'
;MKAKNFEENFESGDEILQHLDLSKAKRPMQKQKRINVDIPEWMVDSLDREAGRVGVTRQSIIKVWLAERLEQSQSLERASS
;
A
#
# COMPACT_ATOMS: atom_id res chain seq x y z
N MET A 1 26.96 -3.06 -7.41
CA MET A 1 27.34 -2.05 -8.42
C MET A 1 27.40 -0.69 -7.75
N LYS A 2 28.31 0.21 -8.14
CA LYS A 2 28.26 1.62 -7.68
C LYS A 2 27.08 2.31 -8.39
N ALA A 3 26.38 3.21 -7.70
CA ALA A 3 25.17 3.87 -8.21
C ALA A 3 25.36 4.52 -9.59
N LYS A 4 26.51 5.15 -9.81
CA LYS A 4 26.84 5.84 -11.06
C LYS A 4 26.83 4.94 -12.31
N ASN A 5 27.35 3.72 -12.19
CA ASN A 5 27.36 2.76 -13.31
C ASN A 5 25.98 2.14 -13.56
N PHE A 6 25.10 2.17 -12.56
CA PHE A 6 23.73 1.69 -12.70
C PHE A 6 22.87 2.72 -13.45
N GLU A 7 23.06 4.01 -13.16
CA GLU A 7 22.38 5.11 -13.88
C GLU A 7 22.79 5.16 -15.35
N GLU A 8 24.08 5.10 -15.66
CA GLU A 8 24.58 5.10 -17.05
C GLU A 8 24.02 3.91 -17.86
N ASN A 9 23.96 2.71 -17.26
CA ASN A 9 23.39 1.52 -17.89
C ASN A 9 21.85 1.54 -17.95
N PHE A 10 21.17 2.39 -17.15
CA PHE A 10 19.72 2.58 -17.20
C PHE A 10 19.30 3.52 -18.32
N GLU A 11 20.07 4.58 -18.53
CA GLU A 11 19.81 5.55 -19.60
C GLU A 11 20.22 5.01 -20.97
N SER A 12 21.17 4.08 -21.06
CA SER A 12 21.61 3.45 -22.32
C SER A 12 20.61 2.44 -22.91
N GLY A 13 19.57 2.05 -22.15
CA GLY A 13 18.61 1.03 -22.57
C GLY A 13 19.14 -0.40 -22.50
N ASP A 14 20.28 -0.63 -21.81
CA ASP A 14 20.82 -1.96 -21.58
C ASP A 14 19.90 -2.78 -20.66
N GLU A 15 19.89 -4.11 -20.81
CA GLU A 15 19.05 -5.02 -20.01
C GLU A 15 19.57 -5.16 -18.57
N ILE A 16 19.32 -4.15 -17.73
CA ILE A 16 19.71 -4.09 -16.30
C ILE A 16 19.11 -5.23 -15.47
N LEU A 17 18.04 -5.86 -15.97
CA LEU A 17 17.38 -6.99 -15.36
C LEU A 17 18.33 -8.16 -15.10
N GLN A 18 19.35 -8.37 -15.95
CA GLN A 18 20.35 -9.43 -15.77
C GLN A 18 21.31 -9.18 -14.59
N HIS A 19 21.40 -7.93 -14.13
CA HIS A 19 22.24 -7.50 -13.02
C HIS A 19 21.47 -7.35 -11.70
N LEU A 20 20.14 -7.47 -11.75
CA LEU A 20 19.27 -7.46 -10.59
C LEU A 20 19.12 -8.88 -10.05
N ASP A 21 19.46 -9.08 -8.78
CA ASP A 21 19.21 -10.34 -8.08
C ASP A 21 17.70 -10.47 -7.78
N LEU A 22 16.94 -10.93 -8.78
CA LEU A 22 15.48 -11.11 -8.68
C LEU A 22 15.09 -12.17 -7.65
N SER A 23 16.01 -13.02 -7.19
CA SER A 23 15.75 -13.98 -6.10
C SER A 23 15.43 -13.28 -4.77
N LYS A 24 15.89 -12.04 -4.61
CA LYS A 24 15.60 -11.16 -3.46
C LYS A 24 14.50 -10.14 -3.74
N ALA A 25 13.94 -10.12 -4.95
CA ALA A 25 12.83 -9.23 -5.29
C ALA A 25 11.61 -9.60 -4.46
N LYS A 26 11.31 -8.77 -3.46
CA LYS A 26 10.11 -8.90 -2.65
C LYS A 26 9.10 -7.90 -3.16
N ARG A 27 7.90 -8.38 -3.49
CA ARG A 27 6.72 -7.52 -3.64
C ARG A 27 6.30 -7.09 -2.22
N PRO A 28 6.52 -5.83 -1.82
CA PRO A 28 6.07 -5.34 -0.52
C PRO A 28 4.54 -5.51 -0.44
N MET A 29 3.98 -5.64 0.77
CA MET A 29 2.53 -5.73 1.00
C MET A 29 1.82 -7.01 0.52
N GLN A 30 2.53 -8.06 0.11
CA GLN A 30 1.92 -9.37 -0.24
C GLN A 30 1.42 -10.17 0.98
N LYS A 31 2.04 -9.98 2.16
CA LYS A 31 1.68 -10.75 3.35
C LYS A 31 0.44 -10.16 4.01
N GLN A 32 -0.67 -10.89 3.92
CA GLN A 32 -1.92 -10.55 4.60
C GLN A 32 -1.95 -11.18 6.00
N LYS A 33 -2.33 -10.40 7.02
CA LYS A 33 -2.58 -10.89 8.38
C LYS A 33 -4.06 -10.68 8.70
N ARG A 34 -4.75 -11.74 9.11
CA ARG A 34 -6.14 -11.64 9.58
C ARG A 34 -6.15 -11.06 10.99
N ILE A 35 -7.04 -10.10 11.22
CA ILE A 35 -7.32 -9.50 12.52
C ILE A 35 -8.83 -9.60 12.79
N ASN A 36 -9.19 -9.72 14.05
CA ASN A 36 -10.57 -9.62 14.52
C ASN A 36 -10.72 -8.31 15.28
N VAL A 37 -11.80 -7.57 15.05
CA VAL A 37 -12.06 -6.27 15.66
C VAL A 37 -13.55 -6.20 15.98
N ASP A 38 -13.86 -5.85 17.22
CA ASP A 38 -15.23 -5.52 17.63
C ASP A 38 -15.47 -4.04 17.35
N ILE A 39 -16.60 -3.73 16.72
CA ILE A 39 -16.99 -2.37 16.34
C ILE A 39 -18.48 -2.17 16.67
N PRO A 40 -18.88 -0.96 17.11
CA PRO A 40 -20.28 -0.66 17.42
C PRO A 40 -21.21 -0.86 16.22
N GLU A 41 -22.45 -1.26 16.48
CA GLU A 41 -23.47 -1.52 15.46
C GLU A 41 -23.69 -0.31 14.53
N TRP A 42 -23.81 0.91 15.11
CA TRP A 42 -23.99 2.14 14.33
C TRP A 42 -22.88 2.38 13.31
N MET A 43 -21.65 1.91 13.61
CA MET A 43 -20.51 2.04 12.71
C MET A 43 -20.60 1.02 11.57
N VAL A 44 -21.04 -0.21 11.86
CA VAL A 44 -21.28 -1.24 10.85
C VAL A 44 -22.36 -0.78 9.86
N ASP A 45 -23.47 -0.24 10.36
CA ASP A 45 -24.56 0.30 9.53
C ASP A 45 -24.08 1.43 8.62
N SER A 46 -23.23 2.31 9.14
CA SER A 46 -22.63 3.40 8.38
C SER A 46 -21.71 2.89 7.28
N LEU A 47 -20.89 1.88 7.59
CA LEU A 47 -19.99 1.22 6.62
C LEU A 47 -20.79 0.51 5.52
N ASP A 48 -21.90 -0.14 5.87
CA ASP A 48 -22.76 -0.84 4.90
C ASP A 48 -23.45 0.12 3.95
N ARG A 49 -23.98 1.22 4.47
CA ARG A 49 -24.59 2.26 3.63
C ARG A 49 -23.60 2.80 2.62
N GLU A 50 -22.38 3.06 3.05
CA GLU A 50 -21.34 3.60 2.17
C GLU A 50 -20.85 2.56 1.15
N ALA A 51 -20.62 1.32 1.60
CA ALA A 51 -20.26 0.22 0.72
C ALA A 51 -21.32 0.01 -0.37
N GLY A 52 -22.60 0.06 0.00
CA GLY A 52 -23.73 0.00 -0.93
C GLY A 52 -23.78 1.19 -1.89
N ARG A 53 -23.54 2.41 -1.40
CA ARG A 53 -23.51 3.64 -2.23
C ARG A 53 -22.42 3.59 -3.29
N VAL A 54 -21.23 3.08 -2.94
CA VAL A 54 -20.08 2.99 -3.85
C VAL A 54 -20.12 1.71 -4.71
N GLY A 55 -20.89 0.71 -4.31
CA GLY A 55 -21.01 -0.57 -5.02
C GLY A 55 -19.84 -1.53 -4.73
N VAL A 56 -19.32 -1.51 -3.50
CA VAL A 56 -18.20 -2.36 -3.06
C VAL A 56 -18.57 -3.15 -1.80
N THR A 57 -17.69 -4.06 -1.40
CA THR A 57 -17.89 -4.80 -0.14
C THR A 57 -17.53 -3.94 1.08
N ARG A 58 -18.14 -4.25 2.24
CA ARG A 58 -17.76 -3.66 3.53
C ARG A 58 -16.25 -3.79 3.81
N GLN A 59 -15.66 -4.94 3.48
CA GLN A 59 -14.22 -5.17 3.68
C GLN A 59 -13.36 -4.24 2.80
N SER A 60 -13.81 -3.95 1.58
CA SER A 60 -13.12 -3.01 0.67
C SER A 60 -13.14 -1.59 1.22
N ILE A 61 -14.30 -1.09 1.69
CA ILE A 61 -14.38 0.28 2.23
C ILE A 61 -13.54 0.43 3.50
N ILE A 62 -13.57 -0.56 4.41
CA ILE A 62 -12.72 -0.58 5.61
C ILE A 62 -11.23 -0.49 5.23
N LYS A 63 -10.81 -1.26 4.22
CA LYS A 63 -9.41 -1.28 3.79
C LYS A 63 -8.97 0.07 3.22
N VAL A 64 -9.79 0.69 2.38
CA VAL A 64 -9.48 1.98 1.75
C VAL A 64 -9.38 3.08 2.81
N TRP A 65 -10.38 3.22 3.68
CA TRP A 65 -10.39 4.26 4.70
C TRP A 65 -9.25 4.10 5.72
N LEU A 66 -8.91 2.86 6.10
CA LEU A 66 -7.78 2.62 6.98
C LEU A 66 -6.46 3.03 6.31
N ALA A 67 -6.28 2.71 5.02
CA ALA A 67 -5.10 3.11 4.26
C ALA A 67 -4.99 4.64 4.16
N GLU A 68 -6.08 5.32 3.80
CA GLU A 68 -6.14 6.78 3.71
C GLU A 68 -5.80 7.43 5.05
N ARG A 69 -6.37 6.94 6.15
CA ARG A 69 -6.10 7.50 7.49
C ARG A 69 -4.65 7.31 7.92
N LEU A 70 -4.04 6.17 7.59
CA LEU A 70 -2.63 5.89 7.89
C LEU A 70 -1.68 6.74 7.04
N GLU A 71 -1.99 6.93 5.75
CA GLU A 71 -1.22 7.81 4.86
C GLU A 71 -1.27 9.26 5.33
N GLN A 72 -2.43 9.75 5.75
CA GLN A 72 -2.59 11.08 6.33
C GLN A 72 -1.77 11.26 7.62
N SER A 73 -1.73 10.26 8.50
CA SER A 73 -0.89 10.35 9.71
C SER A 73 0.60 10.40 9.37
N GLN A 74 1.07 9.55 8.44
CA GLN A 74 2.48 9.52 8.04
C GLN A 74 2.90 10.80 7.31
N SER A 75 2.02 11.40 6.52
CA SER A 75 2.32 12.67 5.85
C SER A 75 2.46 13.83 6.84
N LEU A 76 1.62 13.87 7.88
CA LEU A 76 1.71 14.87 8.95
C LEU A 76 3.01 14.74 9.77
N GLU A 77 3.45 13.52 10.07
CA GLU A 77 4.71 13.26 10.79
C GLU A 77 5.93 13.71 9.98
N ARG A 78 5.94 13.45 8.66
CA ARG A 78 7.02 13.87 7.75
C ARG A 78 7.09 15.38 7.56
N ALA A 79 5.96 16.07 7.59
CA ALA A 79 5.92 17.53 7.47
C ALA A 79 6.36 18.25 8.77
N SER A 80 6.37 17.52 9.89
CA SER A 80 6.75 18.04 11.21
C SER A 80 8.21 17.71 11.59
N SER A 81 8.94 17.01 10.72
CA SER A 81 10.36 16.62 10.87
C SER A 81 11.24 17.42 9.93
#